data_AF-A0A8G0YMM5-F1
#
_entry.id   AF-A0A8G0YMM5-F1
#
_cell.length_a   1.000
_cell.length_b   1.000
_cell.length_c   1.000
_cell.angle_alpha   90.00
_cell.angle_beta   90.00
_cell.angle_gamma   90.00
#
_symmetry.space_group_name_H-M   'P 1'
#
loop_
_entity.id
_entity.type
_entity.pdbx_description
1 polymer ?
#
loop_
_entity_poly.entity_id
_entity_poly.type
_entity_poly.pdbx_seq_one_letter_code
_entity_poly.pdbx_strand_id
1 'polypeptide(L)'
;VGFVVKIKKLLETVCHTCGLIKADFNHPDWIAATKTKDAKKRFDKIWRMSRTKSTCDADGPDAGKDKIPKIPHGGCGSAQPDTIRKDGLKLTATWKQKKKEDDDGSGDRKEVITPKQAQTIFKLMTENTLALLGLNADYARPEWMILDVLPVPPPPVRPSISVDGTGQGMRGEDDLTYKLGDIIRANGRVAECQQEGSPQHVTAEFEALVQYHVATYMDNDANGVPQAMQKSGRPLKTIRGRLKGKEGRLRGNLMGKRVDFSARTVITGDPNLSLDQVGVPRSIARTLTYPEVVTKFNISKLTNLVRNGPNQHPGANYVIKADGARLDLKHNKNLDDLRLQYGWKVERHINDDDVI
;
A
#
# COMPACT_ATOMS: atom_id res chain seq x y z
N VAL A 1 -6.16 -8.96 4.04
CA VAL A 1 -4.98 -9.86 3.92
C VAL A 1 -3.82 -9.44 4.79
N GLY A 2 -3.27 -8.23 4.61
CA GLY A 2 -2.03 -7.81 5.29
C GLY A 2 -2.06 -7.90 6.82
N PHE A 3 -3.24 -7.71 7.42
CA PHE A 3 -3.40 -7.69 8.88
C PHE A 3 -3.86 -9.01 9.51
N VAL A 4 -4.17 -10.06 8.74
CA VAL A 4 -4.74 -11.31 9.30
C VAL A 4 -3.85 -11.92 10.39
N VAL A 5 -2.53 -11.88 10.21
CA VAL A 5 -1.57 -12.37 11.22
C VAL A 5 -1.58 -11.50 12.48
N LYS A 6 -1.72 -10.17 12.33
CA LYS A 6 -1.78 -9.24 13.46
C LYS A 6 -3.09 -9.36 14.22
N ILE A 7 -4.21 -9.50 13.51
CA ILE A 7 -5.55 -9.80 14.06
C ILE A 7 -5.48 -11.10 14.86
N LYS A 8 -4.90 -12.17 14.29
CA LYS A 8 -4.70 -13.44 14.99
C LYS A 8 -3.94 -13.25 16.31
N LYS A 9 -2.78 -12.59 16.28
CA LYS A 9 -1.99 -12.34 17.49
C LYS A 9 -2.76 -11.51 18.52
N LEU A 10 -3.56 -10.53 18.09
CA LEU A 10 -4.38 -9.73 18.99
C LEU A 10 -5.48 -10.57 19.65
N LEU A 11 -6.19 -11.40 18.90
CA LEU A 11 -7.19 -12.35 19.43
C LEU A 11 -6.56 -13.37 20.39
N GLU A 12 -5.30 -13.74 20.20
CA GLU A 12 -4.53 -14.57 21.15
C GLU A 12 -4.08 -13.77 22.39
N THR A 13 -4.08 -12.44 22.34
CA THR A 13 -3.57 -11.57 23.40
C THR A 13 -4.65 -11.09 24.37
N VAL A 14 -5.84 -10.77 23.85
CA VAL A 14 -6.95 -10.21 24.61
C VAL A 14 -8.02 -11.24 24.93
N CYS A 15 -8.80 -10.96 25.97
CA CYS A 15 -10.00 -11.71 26.32
C CYS A 15 -11.11 -11.43 25.31
N HIS A 16 -11.78 -12.48 24.83
CA HIS A 16 -12.87 -12.38 23.85
C HIS A 16 -14.17 -11.80 24.45
N THR A 17 -14.26 -11.68 25.77
CA THR A 17 -15.47 -11.20 26.48
C THR A 17 -15.31 -9.81 27.05
N CYS A 18 -14.18 -9.47 27.67
CA CYS A 18 -13.96 -8.16 28.30
C CYS A 18 -12.91 -7.28 27.60
N GLY A 19 -12.21 -7.79 26.56
CA GLY A 19 -11.21 -7.02 25.83
C GLY A 19 -9.89 -6.76 26.58
N LEU A 20 -9.74 -7.27 27.80
CA LEU A 20 -8.54 -7.09 28.62
C LEU A 20 -7.38 -7.99 28.18
N ILE A 21 -6.14 -7.59 28.46
CA ILE A 21 -4.95 -8.38 28.18
C ILE A 21 -4.93 -9.62 29.08
N LYS A 22 -4.76 -10.81 28.49
CA LYS A 22 -4.76 -12.08 29.25
C LYS A 22 -3.49 -12.34 30.07
N ALA A 23 -2.37 -11.72 29.72
CA ALA A 23 -1.13 -11.88 30.46
C ALA A 23 -1.29 -11.43 31.92
N ASP A 24 -0.65 -12.16 32.83
CA ASP A 24 -0.62 -11.80 34.25
C ASP A 24 0.27 -10.58 34.46
N PHE A 25 -0.29 -9.54 35.09
CA PHE A 25 0.42 -8.30 35.38
C PHE A 25 1.50 -8.46 36.46
N ASN A 26 1.45 -9.55 37.23
CA ASN A 26 2.41 -9.88 38.27
C ASN A 26 3.57 -10.77 37.77
N HIS A 27 3.54 -11.21 36.52
CA HIS A 27 4.63 -11.99 35.94
C HIS A 27 5.91 -11.13 35.84
N PRO A 28 7.11 -11.63 36.18
CA PRO A 28 8.35 -10.84 36.15
C PRO A 28 8.62 -10.21 34.77
N ASP A 29 8.30 -10.93 33.69
CA ASP A 29 8.45 -10.42 32.32
C ASP A 29 7.44 -9.32 31.95
N TRP A 30 6.35 -9.13 32.72
CA TRP A 30 5.37 -8.06 32.47
C TRP A 30 6.00 -6.68 32.63
N ILE A 31 6.76 -6.48 33.71
CA ILE A 31 7.48 -5.23 33.99
C ILE A 31 8.53 -4.98 32.90
N ALA A 32 9.26 -6.03 32.49
CA ALA A 32 10.24 -5.93 31.41
C ALA A 32 9.60 -5.64 30.05
N ALA A 33 8.39 -6.15 29.79
CA ALA A 33 7.63 -5.90 28.57
C ALA A 33 7.13 -4.46 28.53
N THR A 34 6.47 -3.98 29.58
CA THR A 34 5.91 -2.62 29.67
C THR A 34 6.97 -1.53 29.58
N LYS A 35 8.15 -1.75 30.17
CA LYS A 35 9.32 -0.83 30.06
C LYS A 35 9.96 -0.79 28.67
N THR A 36 9.61 -1.73 27.78
CA THR A 36 10.16 -1.74 26.41
C THR A 36 9.60 -0.56 25.61
N LYS A 37 10.47 0.37 25.18
CA LYS A 37 10.07 1.56 24.41
C LYS A 37 9.55 1.24 23.01
N ASP A 38 10.15 0.25 22.34
CA ASP A 38 9.73 -0.20 21.01
C ASP A 38 8.38 -0.93 21.10
N ALA A 39 7.33 -0.31 20.54
CA ALA A 39 5.96 -0.81 20.54
C ALA A 39 5.84 -2.22 19.92
N LYS A 40 6.60 -2.53 18.87
CA LYS A 40 6.53 -3.84 18.21
C LYS A 40 7.11 -4.93 19.10
N LYS A 41 8.27 -4.68 19.71
CA LYS A 41 8.91 -5.60 20.64
C LYS A 41 8.10 -5.77 21.92
N ARG A 42 7.51 -4.68 22.43
CA ARG A 42 6.59 -4.71 23.58
C ARG A 42 5.39 -5.60 23.30
N PHE A 43 4.72 -5.40 22.17
CA PHE A 43 3.60 -6.24 21.75
C PHE A 43 3.97 -7.73 21.68
N ASP A 44 5.09 -8.07 21.05
CA ASP A 44 5.49 -9.47 20.90
C ASP A 44 5.82 -10.15 22.24
N LYS A 45 6.39 -9.42 23.21
CA LYS A 45 6.59 -9.92 24.58
C LYS A 45 5.26 -10.20 25.27
N ILE A 46 4.33 -9.23 25.24
CA ILE A 46 3.00 -9.37 25.84
C ILE A 46 2.23 -10.52 25.20
N TRP A 47 2.23 -10.61 23.87
CA TRP A 47 1.58 -11.69 23.13
C TRP A 47 2.09 -13.08 23.53
N ARG A 48 3.41 -13.26 23.72
CA ARG A 48 3.98 -14.55 24.14
C ARG A 48 3.50 -14.99 25.52
N MET A 49 3.28 -14.06 26.44
CA MET A 49 2.75 -14.33 27.78
C MET A 49 1.23 -14.60 27.73
N SER A 50 0.49 -13.88 26.88
CA SER A 50 -0.96 -14.03 26.77
C SER A 50 -1.41 -15.27 26.00
N ARG A 51 -0.66 -15.72 24.98
CA ARG A 51 -1.10 -16.80 24.07
C ARG A 51 -1.28 -18.15 24.76
N THR A 52 -0.58 -18.39 25.87
CA THR A 52 -0.65 -19.65 26.64
C THR A 52 -1.80 -19.66 27.64
N LYS A 53 -2.48 -18.52 27.85
CA LYS A 53 -3.59 -18.39 28.78
C LYS A 53 -4.91 -18.75 28.11
N SER A 54 -5.58 -19.78 28.64
CA SER A 54 -6.89 -20.29 28.22
C SER A 54 -8.04 -19.85 29.13
N THR A 55 -7.80 -18.93 30.06
CA THR A 55 -8.83 -18.34 30.94
C THR A 55 -8.49 -16.88 31.19
N CYS A 56 -9.51 -16.03 31.33
CA CYS A 56 -9.34 -14.66 31.77
C CYS A 56 -9.31 -14.63 33.30
N ASP A 57 -8.14 -14.44 33.90
CA ASP A 57 -7.95 -14.50 35.36
C ASP A 57 -8.84 -13.43 36.05
N ALA A 58 -9.83 -13.87 36.83
CA ALA A 58 -10.64 -12.98 37.66
C ALA A 58 -10.00 -12.86 39.05
N ASP A 59 -10.04 -11.65 39.63
CA ASP A 59 -9.62 -11.48 41.01
C ASP A 59 -10.69 -12.11 41.93
N GLY A 60 -10.28 -13.09 42.74
CA GLY A 60 -11.16 -13.68 43.75
C GLY A 60 -11.39 -12.73 44.94
N PRO A 61 -12.48 -12.89 45.71
CA PRO A 61 -12.64 -12.21 46.97
C PRO A 61 -11.58 -12.77 47.95
N ASP A 62 -10.78 -11.87 48.52
CA ASP A 62 -9.79 -12.11 49.58
C ASP A 62 -8.60 -13.04 49.27
N ALA A 63 -7.45 -12.44 48.95
CA ALA A 63 -6.16 -13.03 49.28
C ALA A 63 -5.84 -12.70 50.75
N GLY A 64 -5.83 -13.73 51.59
CA GLY A 64 -5.51 -13.65 53.03
C GLY A 64 -4.22 -12.88 53.36
N LYS A 65 -4.19 -12.38 54.59
CA LYS A 65 -3.34 -11.34 55.20
C LYS A 65 -1.80 -11.43 55.08
N ASP A 66 -1.21 -12.34 54.31
CA ASP A 66 0.25 -12.58 54.31
C ASP A 66 0.92 -12.67 52.92
N LYS A 67 0.40 -12.00 51.89
CA LYS A 67 1.07 -11.98 50.57
C LYS A 67 1.28 -10.58 50.02
N ILE A 68 2.46 -10.40 49.41
CA ILE A 68 2.93 -9.25 48.64
C ILE A 68 1.75 -8.61 47.87
N PRO A 69 1.58 -7.28 47.90
CA PRO A 69 0.49 -6.61 47.19
C PRO A 69 0.55 -6.94 45.70
N LYS A 70 -0.39 -7.76 45.23
CA LYS A 70 -0.53 -8.13 43.81
C LYS A 70 -1.37 -7.09 43.11
N ILE A 71 -0.99 -6.76 41.88
CA ILE A 71 -1.82 -5.94 41.00
C ILE A 71 -3.04 -6.77 40.59
N PRO A 72 -4.28 -6.31 40.86
CA PRO A 72 -5.48 -7.02 40.44
C PRO A 72 -5.53 -7.11 38.92
N HIS A 73 -5.90 -8.28 38.39
CA HIS A 73 -6.00 -8.50 36.94
C HIS A 73 -7.28 -7.88 36.38
N GLY A 74 -8.40 -7.95 37.11
CA GLY A 74 -9.69 -7.39 36.71
C GLY A 74 -10.41 -8.16 35.59
N GLY A 75 -10.00 -9.40 35.32
CA GLY A 75 -10.59 -10.24 34.30
C GLY A 75 -11.99 -10.78 34.65
N CYS A 76 -12.68 -11.32 33.65
CA CYS A 76 -14.08 -11.76 33.78
C CYS A 76 -14.28 -13.26 34.05
N GLY A 77 -13.21 -14.05 34.20
CA GLY A 77 -13.30 -15.50 34.45
C GLY A 77 -13.66 -16.36 33.23
N SER A 78 -13.94 -15.75 32.07
CA SER A 78 -14.41 -16.50 30.89
C SER A 78 -13.32 -17.36 30.26
N ALA A 79 -13.71 -18.54 29.78
CA ALA A 79 -12.83 -19.45 29.04
C ALA A 79 -12.39 -18.82 27.71
N GLN A 80 -11.10 -18.96 27.41
CA GLN A 80 -10.48 -18.43 26.21
C GLN A 80 -10.02 -19.58 25.30
N PRO A 81 -9.96 -19.39 23.98
CA PRO A 81 -9.49 -20.44 23.10
C PRO A 81 -8.03 -20.78 23.40
N ASP A 82 -7.73 -22.08 23.51
CA ASP A 82 -6.38 -22.58 23.75
C ASP A 82 -5.46 -22.31 22.57
N THR A 83 -5.98 -22.47 21.35
CA THR A 83 -5.24 -22.17 20.14
C THR A 83 -6.14 -21.53 19.10
N ILE A 84 -5.60 -20.53 18.41
CA ILE A 84 -6.19 -19.98 17.19
C ILE A 84 -5.29 -20.42 16.03
N ARG A 85 -5.85 -21.05 15.01
CA ARG A 85 -5.16 -21.46 13.79
C ARG A 85 -5.62 -20.60 12.62
N LYS A 86 -4.69 -20.27 11.74
CA LYS A 86 -4.96 -19.58 10.49
C LYS A 86 -4.92 -20.61 9.37
N ASP A 87 -6.00 -20.70 8.62
CA ASP A 87 -6.09 -21.51 7.40
C ASP A 87 -6.54 -20.61 6.24
N GLY A 88 -5.64 -20.33 5.30
CA GLY A 88 -5.85 -19.31 4.27
C GLY A 88 -6.26 -17.95 4.84
N LEU A 89 -7.54 -17.58 4.63
CA LEU A 89 -8.16 -16.34 5.12
C LEU A 89 -9.04 -16.54 6.36
N LYS A 90 -9.24 -17.78 6.82
CA LYS A 90 -10.09 -18.13 7.96
C LYS A 90 -9.26 -18.27 9.24
N LEU A 91 -9.86 -17.92 10.37
CA LEU A 91 -9.31 -18.15 11.70
C LEU A 91 -10.22 -19.12 12.44
N THR A 92 -9.66 -20.22 12.93
CA THR A 92 -10.39 -21.24 13.69
C THR A 92 -9.81 -21.30 15.09
N ALA A 93 -10.68 -21.10 16.08
CA ALA A 93 -10.37 -21.24 17.48
C ALA A 93 -10.69 -22.66 17.95
N THR A 94 -9.84 -23.20 18.82
CA THR A 94 -10.03 -24.51 19.45
C THR A 94 -10.03 -24.35 20.97
N TRP A 95 -11.06 -24.90 21.62
CA TRP A 95 -11.15 -25.05 23.05
C TRP A 95 -11.03 -26.53 23.40
N LYS A 96 -10.01 -26.86 24.19
CA LYS A 96 -9.78 -28.19 24.71
C LYS A 96 -10.60 -28.36 25.97
N GLN A 97 -11.44 -29.40 26.03
CA GLN A 97 -12.02 -29.79 27.30
C GLN A 97 -10.94 -30.50 28.13
N LYS A 98 -10.82 -30.12 29.41
CA LYS A 98 -9.98 -30.86 30.34
C LYS A 98 -10.58 -32.26 30.47
N LYS A 99 -9.85 -33.30 30.05
CA LYS A 99 -10.21 -34.70 30.28
C LYS A 99 -10.55 -34.86 31.76
N LYS A 100 -11.82 -35.09 32.08
CA LYS A 100 -12.20 -35.76 33.32
C LYS A 100 -11.98 -37.25 33.10
N GLU A 101 -11.56 -37.96 34.15
CA GLU A 101 -11.09 -39.35 34.07
C GLU A 101 -12.16 -40.37 33.60
N ASP A 102 -13.43 -39.96 33.48
CA ASP A 102 -14.55 -40.86 33.14
C ASP A 102 -15.39 -40.47 31.90
N ASP A 103 -14.87 -39.65 30.97
CA ASP A 103 -15.63 -39.30 29.74
C ASP A 103 -14.86 -39.63 28.46
N ASP A 104 -15.28 -40.70 27.79
CA ASP A 104 -14.61 -41.34 26.67
C ASP A 104 -15.08 -40.81 25.30
N GLY A 105 -15.46 -39.54 25.19
CA GLY A 105 -16.11 -39.10 23.94
C GLY A 105 -16.28 -37.61 23.61
N SER A 106 -15.75 -36.64 24.36
CA SER A 106 -15.95 -35.23 23.99
C SER A 106 -14.73 -34.65 23.25
N GLY A 107 -14.85 -34.56 21.91
CA GLY A 107 -13.81 -33.97 21.05
C GLY A 107 -13.61 -32.46 21.28
N ASP A 108 -12.43 -31.95 20.91
CA ASP A 108 -12.12 -30.52 20.97
C ASP A 108 -13.17 -29.66 20.24
N ARG A 109 -13.74 -28.65 20.92
CA ARG A 109 -14.67 -27.68 20.31
C ARG A 109 -13.89 -26.76 19.38
N LYS A 110 -14.25 -26.77 18.09
CA LYS A 110 -13.64 -25.90 17.07
C LYS A 110 -14.68 -24.94 16.52
N GLU A 111 -14.38 -23.65 16.55
CA GLU A 111 -15.25 -22.62 16.00
C GLU A 111 -14.50 -21.67 15.08
N VAL A 112 -15.13 -21.27 13.99
CA VAL A 112 -14.58 -20.26 13.08
C VAL A 112 -14.87 -18.89 13.66
N ILE A 113 -13.82 -18.09 13.87
CA ILE A 113 -13.98 -16.69 14.29
C ILE A 113 -14.37 -15.87 13.06
N THR A 114 -15.58 -15.32 13.08
CA THR A 114 -16.04 -14.45 12.00
C THR A 114 -15.37 -13.06 12.08
N PRO A 115 -15.22 -12.34 10.96
CA PRO A 115 -14.72 -10.96 11.00
C PRO A 115 -15.54 -10.08 11.92
N LYS A 116 -16.87 -10.29 11.99
CA LYS A 116 -17.75 -9.54 12.88
C LYS A 116 -17.45 -9.79 14.35
N GLN A 117 -17.25 -11.05 14.75
CA GLN A 117 -16.87 -11.40 16.12
C GLN A 117 -15.53 -10.76 16.51
N ALA A 118 -14.52 -10.87 15.64
CA ALA A 118 -13.23 -10.25 15.89
C ALA A 118 -13.34 -8.72 16.05
N GLN A 119 -14.19 -8.08 15.24
CA GLN A 119 -14.45 -6.64 15.36
C GLN A 119 -15.09 -6.27 16.70
N THR A 120 -16.10 -7.02 17.14
CA THR A 120 -16.76 -6.80 18.43
C THR A 120 -15.76 -6.93 19.58
N ILE A 121 -14.88 -7.95 19.54
CA ILE A 121 -13.82 -8.13 20.54
C ILE A 121 -12.87 -6.92 20.58
N PHE A 122 -12.45 -6.43 19.41
CA PHE A 122 -11.55 -5.27 19.34
C PHE A 122 -12.19 -3.96 19.80
N LYS A 123 -13.52 -3.83 19.65
CA LYS A 123 -14.28 -2.67 20.16
C LYS A 123 -14.34 -2.62 21.69
N LEU A 124 -14.21 -3.76 22.38
CA LEU A 124 -14.20 -3.83 23.85
C LEU A 124 -12.88 -3.34 24.46
N MET A 125 -11.81 -3.23 23.66
CA MET A 125 -10.50 -2.83 24.15
C MET A 125 -10.50 -1.36 24.58
N THR A 126 -10.11 -1.10 25.82
CA THR A 126 -9.93 0.25 26.35
C THR A 126 -8.68 0.94 25.80
N GLU A 127 -8.65 2.26 25.80
CA GLU A 127 -7.48 3.04 25.34
C GLU A 127 -6.20 2.69 26.12
N ASN A 128 -6.32 2.44 27.43
CA ASN A 128 -5.21 1.97 28.26
C ASN A 128 -4.65 0.63 27.75
N THR A 129 -5.54 -0.30 27.38
CA THR A 129 -5.15 -1.59 26.79
C THR A 129 -4.44 -1.41 25.45
N LEU A 130 -4.94 -0.51 24.60
CA LEU A 130 -4.32 -0.17 23.32
C LEU A 130 -2.91 0.39 23.52
N ALA A 131 -2.75 1.36 24.42
CA ALA A 131 -1.46 1.97 24.72
C ALA A 131 -0.44 0.94 25.23
N LEU A 132 -0.84 0.06 26.17
CA LEU A 132 0.01 -1.01 26.69
C LEU A 132 0.48 -1.97 25.58
N LEU A 133 -0.40 -2.33 24.65
CA LEU A 133 -0.08 -3.17 23.50
C LEU A 133 0.76 -2.46 22.43
N GLY A 134 0.99 -1.15 22.57
CA GLY A 134 1.72 -0.35 21.58
C GLY A 134 0.87 -0.05 20.32
N LEU A 135 -0.45 -0.05 20.47
CA LEU A 135 -1.39 0.45 19.48
C LEU A 135 -1.72 1.92 19.79
N ASN A 136 -2.25 2.63 18.80
CA ASN A 136 -2.60 4.04 18.92
C ASN A 136 -4.13 4.19 18.74
N ALA A 137 -4.79 4.86 19.68
CA ALA A 137 -6.23 5.05 19.68
C ALA A 137 -6.73 5.99 18.57
N ASP A 138 -5.91 6.95 18.16
CA ASP A 138 -6.28 7.99 17.18
C ASP A 138 -6.03 7.52 15.73
N TYR A 139 -4.94 6.80 15.50
CA TYR A 139 -4.46 6.49 14.15
C TYR A 139 -4.51 5.01 13.77
N ALA A 140 -4.59 4.10 14.74
CA ALA A 140 -4.39 2.67 14.49
C ALA A 140 -5.21 1.79 15.43
N ARG A 141 -6.53 2.02 15.50
CA ARG A 141 -7.42 1.16 16.27
C ARG A 141 -7.50 -0.25 15.67
N PRO A 142 -7.53 -1.30 16.51
CA PRO A 142 -7.48 -2.69 16.06
C PRO A 142 -8.73 -3.09 15.26
N GLU A 143 -9.90 -2.53 15.56
CA GLU A 143 -11.10 -2.84 14.79
C GLU A 143 -11.04 -2.35 13.34
N TRP A 144 -10.20 -1.33 13.03
CA TRP A 144 -10.00 -0.84 11.65
C TRP A 144 -9.17 -1.79 10.77
N MET A 145 -8.55 -2.82 11.37
CA MET A 145 -7.90 -3.88 10.58
C MET A 145 -8.93 -4.77 9.85
N ILE A 146 -10.20 -4.71 10.27
CA ILE A 146 -11.34 -5.39 9.64
C ILE A 146 -12.07 -4.35 8.79
N LEU A 147 -12.23 -4.64 7.50
CA LEU A 147 -12.79 -3.69 6.54
C LEU A 147 -14.32 -3.81 6.52
N ASP A 148 -15.00 -2.78 7.01
CA ASP A 148 -16.45 -2.60 6.81
C ASP A 148 -16.74 -1.79 5.54
N VAL A 149 -15.91 -0.77 5.27
CA VAL A 149 -16.03 0.13 4.12
C VAL A 149 -14.76 0.02 3.29
N LEU A 150 -14.89 -0.38 2.01
CA LEU A 150 -13.77 -0.48 1.09
C LEU A 150 -13.68 0.80 0.24
N PRO A 151 -12.60 1.60 0.35
CA PRO A 151 -12.44 2.80 -0.46
C PRO A 151 -12.18 2.44 -1.93
N VAL A 152 -12.92 3.08 -2.83
CA VAL A 152 -12.75 2.90 -4.28
C VAL A 152 -11.77 3.96 -4.81
N PRO A 153 -10.62 3.56 -5.40
CA PRO A 153 -9.66 4.53 -5.92
C PRO A 153 -10.21 5.25 -7.17
N PRO A 154 -9.81 6.52 -7.39
CA PRO A 154 -10.27 7.31 -8.52
C PRO A 154 -9.65 6.84 -9.85
N PRO A 155 -10.22 7.22 -11.02
CA PRO A 155 -9.74 6.80 -12.33
C PRO A 155 -8.23 6.96 -12.61
N PRO A 156 -7.52 8.01 -12.14
CA PRO A 156 -6.07 8.12 -12.35
C PRO A 156 -5.23 6.98 -11.74
N VAL A 157 -5.76 6.28 -10.73
CA VAL A 157 -5.11 5.10 -10.13
C VAL A 157 -5.43 3.82 -10.91
N ARG A 158 -6.57 3.81 -11.62
CA ARG A 158 -7.11 2.68 -12.41
C ARG A 158 -7.47 3.14 -13.84
N PRO A 159 -6.46 3.51 -14.66
CA PRO A 159 -6.69 4.14 -15.96
C PRO A 159 -7.34 3.16 -16.95
N SER A 160 -8.36 3.63 -17.66
CA SER A 160 -8.96 2.91 -18.79
C SER A 160 -8.19 3.19 -20.07
N ILE A 161 -7.97 2.18 -20.90
CA ILE A 161 -7.33 2.31 -22.22
C ILE A 161 -8.41 2.18 -23.29
N SER A 162 -8.61 3.22 -24.09
CA SER A 162 -9.44 3.15 -25.30
C SER A 162 -8.58 2.68 -26.48
N VAL A 163 -9.03 1.65 -27.21
CA VAL A 163 -8.28 1.12 -28.35
C VAL A 163 -8.23 2.12 -29.51
N ASP A 164 -9.32 2.86 -29.73
CA ASP A 164 -9.47 3.74 -30.90
C ASP A 164 -9.31 5.24 -30.59
N GLY A 165 -9.02 5.62 -29.33
CA GLY A 165 -8.87 7.03 -28.93
C GLY A 165 -10.15 7.90 -28.99
N THR A 166 -11.18 7.47 -29.71
CA THR A 166 -12.44 8.20 -29.95
C THR A 166 -13.43 8.16 -28.77
N GLY A 167 -13.09 7.47 -27.68
CA GLY A 167 -13.95 7.33 -26.50
C GLY A 167 -15.21 6.47 -26.70
N GLN A 168 -15.61 6.20 -27.93
CA GLN A 168 -16.79 5.39 -28.29
C GLN A 168 -16.45 3.95 -28.69
N GLY A 169 -15.18 3.62 -28.90
CA GLY A 169 -14.71 2.26 -29.22
C GLY A 169 -14.62 1.33 -28.00
N MET A 170 -14.19 0.09 -28.26
CA MET A 170 -13.97 -0.92 -27.20
C MET A 170 -12.94 -0.41 -26.17
N ARG A 171 -13.31 -0.45 -24.89
CA ARG A 171 -12.45 0.01 -23.78
C ARG A 171 -11.86 -1.19 -23.04
N GLY A 172 -10.55 -1.20 -22.91
CA GLY A 172 -9.82 -2.06 -21.97
C GLY A 172 -9.75 -1.38 -20.61
N GLU A 173 -10.51 -1.89 -19.65
CA GLU A 173 -10.48 -1.37 -18.28
C GLU A 173 -9.26 -1.89 -17.51
N ASP A 174 -8.86 -1.17 -16.47
CA ASP A 174 -7.78 -1.59 -15.58
C ASP A 174 -8.15 -2.87 -14.78
N ASP A 175 -7.17 -3.72 -14.48
CA ASP A 175 -7.35 -4.94 -13.67
C ASP A 175 -8.05 -4.67 -12.32
N LEU A 176 -7.78 -3.52 -11.69
CA LEU A 176 -8.44 -3.10 -10.45
C LEU A 176 -9.94 -2.84 -10.67
N THR A 177 -10.31 -2.25 -11.79
CA THR A 177 -11.72 -1.97 -12.14
C THR A 177 -12.49 -3.29 -12.31
N TYR A 178 -11.92 -4.26 -13.03
CA TYR A 178 -12.54 -5.60 -13.16
C TYR A 178 -12.75 -6.26 -11.80
N LYS A 179 -11.74 -6.21 -10.93
CA LYS A 179 -11.83 -6.83 -9.62
C LYS A 179 -12.81 -6.12 -8.69
N LEU A 180 -12.92 -4.80 -8.76
CA LEU A 180 -13.94 -4.04 -8.04
C LEU A 180 -15.36 -4.42 -8.49
N GLY A 181 -15.55 -4.64 -9.80
CA GLY A 181 -16.80 -5.17 -10.33
C GLY A 181 -17.16 -6.54 -9.77
N ASP A 182 -16.18 -7.45 -9.62
CA ASP A 182 -16.41 -8.74 -8.96
C ASP A 182 -16.79 -8.59 -7.48
N ILE A 183 -16.13 -7.69 -6.75
CA ILE A 183 -16.42 -7.42 -5.33
C ILE A 183 -17.86 -6.94 -5.17
N ILE A 184 -18.30 -5.99 -6.00
CA ILE A 184 -19.67 -5.45 -5.95
C ILE A 184 -20.69 -6.55 -6.24
N ARG A 185 -20.45 -7.37 -7.27
CA ARG A 185 -21.33 -8.50 -7.60
C ARG A 185 -21.43 -9.50 -6.46
N ALA A 186 -20.29 -9.92 -5.90
CA ALA A 186 -20.27 -10.86 -4.78
C ALA A 186 -20.98 -10.29 -3.55
N ASN A 187 -20.79 -9.00 -3.24
CA ASN A 187 -21.46 -8.33 -2.13
C ASN A 187 -22.98 -8.23 -2.35
N GLY A 188 -23.42 -7.96 -3.58
CA GLY A 188 -24.83 -7.95 -3.95
C GLY A 188 -25.49 -9.33 -3.73
N ARG A 189 -24.80 -10.42 -4.08
CA ARG A 189 -25.29 -11.79 -3.82
C ARG A 189 -25.43 -12.11 -2.34
N VAL A 190 -24.48 -11.68 -1.51
CA VAL A 190 -24.61 -11.85 -0.04
C VAL A 190 -25.84 -11.09 0.48
N ALA A 191 -26.06 -9.87 0.02
CA ALA A 191 -27.22 -9.07 0.42
C ALA A 191 -28.55 -9.70 0.00
N GLU A 192 -28.63 -10.25 -1.22
CA GLU A 192 -29.78 -10.99 -1.74
C GLU A 192 -30.06 -12.24 -0.89
N CYS A 193 -29.04 -13.07 -0.63
CA CYS A 193 -29.20 -14.26 0.22
C CYS A 193 -29.68 -13.93 1.63
N GLN A 194 -29.22 -12.81 2.21
CA GLN A 194 -29.65 -12.37 3.54
C GLN A 194 -31.12 -11.89 3.54
N GLN A 195 -31.56 -11.22 2.47
CA GLN A 195 -32.95 -10.76 2.33
C GLN A 195 -33.93 -11.91 2.12
N GLU A 196 -33.54 -12.92 1.34
CA GLU A 196 -34.35 -14.10 1.05
C GLU A 196 -34.40 -15.10 2.21
N GLY A 197 -33.59 -14.90 3.27
CA GLY A 197 -33.51 -15.84 4.38
C GLY A 197 -32.84 -17.17 4.00
N SER A 198 -31.89 -17.12 3.07
CA SER A 198 -31.15 -18.31 2.62
C SER A 198 -30.46 -19.03 3.78
N PRO A 199 -30.25 -20.36 3.68
CA PRO A 199 -29.55 -21.12 4.70
C PRO A 199 -28.17 -20.53 5.06
N GLN A 200 -27.79 -20.63 6.35
CA GLN A 200 -26.53 -20.06 6.85
C GLN A 200 -25.29 -20.59 6.15
N HIS A 201 -25.28 -21.87 5.73
CA HIS A 201 -24.15 -22.45 5.01
C HIS A 201 -23.94 -21.80 3.63
N VAL A 202 -25.02 -21.53 2.90
CA VAL A 202 -24.98 -20.85 1.59
C VAL A 202 -24.49 -19.42 1.76
N THR A 203 -25.01 -18.70 2.76
CA THR A 203 -24.58 -17.33 3.06
C THR A 203 -23.09 -17.29 3.40
N ALA A 204 -22.59 -18.24 4.19
CA ALA A 204 -21.18 -18.34 4.56
C ALA A 204 -20.26 -18.61 3.35
N GLU A 205 -20.73 -19.32 2.33
CA GLU A 205 -19.98 -19.52 1.08
C GLU A 205 -19.84 -18.22 0.28
N PHE A 206 -20.94 -17.45 0.13
CA PHE A 206 -20.89 -16.15 -0.54
C PHE A 206 -20.06 -15.12 0.26
N GLU A 207 -20.13 -15.13 1.59
CA GLU A 207 -19.26 -14.31 2.44
C GLU A 207 -17.78 -14.65 2.24
N ALA A 208 -17.45 -15.95 2.16
CA ALA A 208 -16.08 -16.39 1.87
C ALA A 208 -15.62 -15.94 0.49
N LEU A 209 -16.52 -15.89 -0.49
CA LEU A 209 -16.24 -15.39 -1.84
C LEU A 209 -15.95 -13.88 -1.83
N VAL A 210 -16.73 -13.07 -1.11
CA VAL A 210 -16.44 -11.64 -0.92
C VAL A 210 -15.06 -11.46 -0.29
N GLN A 211 -14.77 -12.20 0.78
CA GLN A 211 -13.48 -12.18 1.46
C GLN A 211 -12.32 -12.53 0.51
N TYR A 212 -12.50 -13.50 -0.39
CA TYR A 212 -11.54 -13.84 -1.43
C TYR A 212 -11.31 -12.71 -2.44
N HIS A 213 -12.37 -12.08 -2.94
CA HIS A 213 -12.24 -10.99 -3.91
C HIS A 213 -11.57 -9.75 -3.32
N VAL A 214 -11.95 -9.35 -2.10
CA VAL A 214 -11.29 -8.26 -1.38
C VAL A 214 -9.84 -8.61 -1.05
N ALA A 215 -9.57 -9.87 -0.73
CA ALA A 215 -8.22 -10.32 -0.43
C ALA A 215 -7.28 -10.19 -1.63
N THR A 216 -7.67 -10.79 -2.75
CA THR A 216 -6.90 -10.79 -3.99
C THR A 216 -6.78 -9.38 -4.59
N TYR A 217 -7.79 -8.52 -4.42
CA TYR A 217 -7.73 -7.10 -4.81
C TYR A 217 -6.59 -6.32 -4.13
N MET A 218 -6.31 -6.61 -2.86
CA MET A 218 -5.19 -6.01 -2.15
C MET A 218 -3.87 -6.69 -2.49
N ASP A 219 -3.86 -8.02 -2.45
CA ASP A 219 -2.67 -8.85 -2.67
C ASP A 219 -3.04 -10.17 -3.34
N ASN A 220 -2.76 -10.28 -4.64
CA ASN A 220 -3.10 -11.46 -5.43
C ASN A 220 -2.13 -12.63 -5.19
N ASP A 221 -0.92 -12.36 -4.68
CA ASP A 221 0.11 -13.37 -4.45
C ASP A 221 0.14 -13.82 -2.99
N ALA A 222 -0.99 -13.71 -2.30
CA ALA A 222 -1.09 -14.09 -0.90
C ALA A 222 -1.02 -15.62 -0.74
N ASN A 223 -0.08 -16.10 0.09
CA ASN A 223 0.07 -17.53 0.36
C ASN A 223 -1.22 -18.17 0.90
N GLY A 224 -1.61 -19.31 0.33
CA GLY A 224 -2.82 -20.05 0.72
C GLY A 224 -4.12 -19.46 0.17
N VAL A 225 -4.04 -18.54 -0.79
CA VAL A 225 -5.19 -18.00 -1.54
C VAL A 225 -4.96 -18.27 -3.02
N PRO A 226 -5.93 -18.84 -3.76
CA PRO A 226 -5.75 -19.05 -5.19
C PRO A 226 -5.59 -17.70 -5.91
N GLN A 227 -4.76 -17.66 -6.96
CA GLN A 227 -4.56 -16.42 -7.69
C GLN A 227 -5.78 -16.09 -8.54
N ALA A 228 -6.22 -14.83 -8.47
CA ALA A 228 -7.24 -14.34 -9.37
C ALA A 228 -6.62 -14.10 -10.76
N MET A 229 -7.19 -14.76 -11.77
CA MET A 229 -6.76 -14.68 -13.16
C MET A 229 -7.79 -13.92 -13.99
N GLN A 230 -7.30 -13.27 -15.04
CA GLN A 230 -8.13 -12.70 -16.11
C GLN A 230 -8.69 -13.84 -16.97
N LYS A 231 -9.70 -13.55 -17.81
CA LYS A 231 -10.26 -14.53 -18.77
C LYS A 231 -9.21 -15.15 -19.71
N SER A 232 -8.10 -14.45 -19.93
CA SER A 232 -6.95 -14.90 -20.72
C SER A 232 -5.98 -15.82 -19.95
N GLY A 233 -6.24 -16.13 -18.67
CA GLY A 233 -5.34 -16.91 -17.81
C GLY A 233 -4.20 -16.10 -17.19
N ARG A 234 -4.01 -14.83 -17.58
CA ARG A 234 -3.01 -13.93 -16.97
C ARG A 234 -3.40 -13.57 -15.53
N PRO A 235 -2.52 -13.67 -14.52
CA PRO A 235 -2.79 -13.20 -13.17
C PRO A 235 -3.07 -11.69 -13.14
N LEU A 236 -4.07 -11.27 -12.34
CA LEU A 236 -4.42 -9.85 -12.22
C LEU A 236 -3.33 -9.05 -11.49
N LYS A 237 -3.00 -7.85 -12.00
CA LYS A 237 -2.02 -6.95 -11.37
C LYS A 237 -2.69 -6.04 -10.35
N THR A 238 -2.71 -6.49 -9.11
CA THR A 238 -3.41 -5.84 -7.98
C THR A 238 -2.52 -4.87 -7.21
N ILE A 239 -3.04 -4.20 -6.17
CA ILE A 239 -2.38 -3.06 -5.51
C ILE A 239 -0.96 -3.40 -5.04
N ARG A 240 -0.78 -4.46 -4.26
CA ARG A 240 0.54 -4.87 -3.78
C ARG A 240 1.49 -5.22 -4.94
N GLY A 241 0.96 -5.87 -5.98
CA GLY A 241 1.70 -6.20 -7.22
C GLY A 241 2.19 -4.98 -8.00
N ARG A 242 1.50 -3.83 -7.88
CA ARG A 242 1.95 -2.55 -8.49
C ARG A 242 3.04 -1.86 -7.68
N LEU A 243 3.07 -2.08 -6.37
CA LEU A 243 4.04 -1.43 -5.47
C LEU A 243 5.36 -2.20 -5.39
N LYS A 244 5.30 -3.53 -5.32
CA LYS A 244 6.47 -4.41 -5.16
C LYS A 244 7.16 -4.71 -6.50
N GLY A 245 8.39 -5.20 -6.43
CA GLY A 245 9.15 -5.70 -7.58
C GLY A 245 10.07 -4.67 -8.22
N LYS A 246 10.86 -5.12 -9.20
CA LYS A 246 11.85 -4.27 -9.90
C LYS A 246 11.17 -3.17 -10.72
N GLU A 247 10.08 -3.52 -11.40
CA GLU A 247 9.21 -2.62 -12.17
C GLU A 247 8.04 -2.06 -11.33
N GLY A 248 8.06 -2.27 -10.02
CA GLY A 248 7.06 -1.70 -9.12
C GLY A 248 7.26 -0.21 -8.90
N ARG A 249 6.22 0.49 -8.44
CA ARG A 249 6.26 1.96 -8.30
C ARG A 249 7.39 2.47 -7.40
N LEU A 250 7.72 1.77 -6.31
CA LEU A 250 8.79 2.21 -5.41
C LEU A 250 10.15 2.24 -6.13
N ARG A 251 10.54 1.15 -6.78
CA ARG A 251 11.86 1.07 -7.41
C ARG A 251 11.87 1.71 -8.80
N GLY A 252 10.89 1.39 -9.63
CA GLY A 252 10.83 1.79 -11.03
C GLY A 252 10.24 3.17 -11.29
N ASN A 253 9.59 3.81 -10.31
CA ASN A 253 9.03 5.15 -10.48
C ASN A 253 9.46 6.14 -9.41
N LEU A 254 9.88 5.73 -8.21
CA LEU A 254 10.35 6.68 -7.19
C LEU A 254 11.88 6.72 -7.10
N MET A 255 12.55 5.56 -7.12
CA MET A 255 14.01 5.49 -7.02
C MET A 255 14.74 5.71 -8.36
N GLY A 256 14.17 5.21 -9.46
CA GLY A 256 14.67 5.46 -10.79
C GLY A 256 13.53 5.91 -11.68
N LYS A 257 13.58 7.14 -12.20
CA LYS A 257 12.62 7.63 -13.18
C LYS A 257 13.29 7.75 -14.53
N ARG A 258 12.50 7.63 -15.59
CA ARG A 258 12.92 8.17 -16.89
C ARG A 258 12.99 9.67 -16.76
N VAL A 259 14.05 10.25 -17.30
CA VAL A 259 14.31 11.68 -17.26
C VAL A 259 14.34 12.22 -18.68
N ASP A 260 13.76 13.40 -18.85
CA ASP A 260 13.87 14.16 -20.08
C ASP A 260 15.24 14.83 -20.17
N PHE A 261 15.58 15.41 -21.33
CA PHE A 261 16.87 16.08 -21.57
C PHE A 261 18.11 15.20 -21.36
N SER A 262 18.01 13.91 -21.68
CA SER A 262 19.13 12.98 -21.65
C SER A 262 19.32 12.30 -23.01
N ALA A 263 20.57 11.94 -23.33
CA ALA A 263 20.92 11.19 -24.52
C ALA A 263 21.92 10.09 -24.18
N ARG A 264 21.97 9.05 -25.02
CA ARG A 264 22.92 7.94 -24.88
C ARG A 264 23.43 7.53 -26.25
N THR A 265 24.74 7.38 -26.37
CA THR A 265 25.43 6.86 -27.56
C THR A 265 26.65 6.04 -27.17
N VAL A 266 27.26 5.35 -28.14
CA VAL A 266 28.51 4.61 -27.96
C VAL A 266 29.68 5.59 -27.81
N ILE A 267 30.63 5.26 -26.93
CA ILE A 267 31.83 6.07 -26.68
C ILE A 267 32.97 5.71 -27.64
N THR A 268 33.80 6.68 -27.98
CA THR A 268 35.05 6.50 -28.74
C THR A 268 36.09 7.48 -28.18
N GLY A 269 37.34 7.05 -28.05
CA GLY A 269 38.41 7.91 -27.53
C GLY A 269 38.92 8.89 -28.58
N ASP A 270 39.15 10.13 -28.19
CA ASP A 270 39.78 11.17 -29.01
C ASP A 270 40.92 11.83 -28.20
N PRO A 271 42.19 11.72 -28.63
CA PRO A 271 43.32 12.28 -27.92
C PRO A 271 43.41 13.82 -27.99
N ASN A 272 42.60 14.48 -28.84
CA ASN A 272 42.62 15.93 -29.00
C ASN A 272 41.68 16.68 -28.05
N LEU A 273 40.92 15.96 -27.22
CA LEU A 273 40.00 16.55 -26.24
C LEU A 273 40.70 16.74 -24.89
N SER A 274 40.35 17.84 -24.21
CA SER A 274 40.80 18.09 -22.83
C SER A 274 40.12 17.14 -21.84
N LEU A 275 40.69 16.96 -20.65
CA LEU A 275 40.22 16.00 -19.64
C LEU A 275 38.76 16.28 -19.18
N ASP A 276 38.36 17.54 -19.18
CA ASP A 276 37.04 18.04 -18.80
C ASP A 276 36.06 18.14 -19.98
N GLN A 277 36.50 17.81 -21.19
CA GLN A 277 35.69 17.91 -22.40
C GLN A 277 35.07 16.56 -22.81
N VAL A 278 33.91 16.65 -23.44
CA VAL A 278 33.22 15.49 -24.05
C VAL A 278 32.71 15.87 -25.42
N GLY A 279 33.09 15.09 -26.43
CA GLY A 279 32.62 15.29 -27.80
C GLY A 279 31.14 14.91 -27.93
N VAL A 280 30.27 15.89 -28.21
CA VAL A 280 28.84 15.65 -28.42
C VAL A 280 28.50 15.69 -29.92
N PRO A 281 27.92 14.62 -30.50
CA PRO A 281 27.49 14.63 -31.90
C PRO A 281 26.48 15.73 -32.19
N ARG A 282 26.60 16.40 -33.35
CA ARG A 282 25.65 17.45 -33.80
C ARG A 282 24.20 16.97 -33.86
N SER A 283 23.94 15.68 -34.06
CA SER A 283 22.58 15.11 -33.98
C SER A 283 21.99 15.20 -32.58
N ILE A 284 22.79 14.91 -31.54
CA ILE A 284 22.39 15.01 -30.14
C ILE A 284 22.32 16.49 -29.72
N ALA A 285 23.30 17.31 -30.12
CA ALA A 285 23.34 18.72 -29.78
C ALA A 285 22.13 19.51 -30.29
N ARG A 286 21.61 19.17 -31.48
CA ARG A 286 20.36 19.76 -32.01
C ARG A 286 19.08 19.31 -31.27
N THR A 287 19.14 18.18 -30.58
CA THR A 287 17.98 17.60 -29.88
C THR A 287 17.91 18.07 -28.43
N LEU A 288 19.06 18.06 -27.73
CA LEU A 288 19.16 18.56 -26.36
C LEU A 288 19.09 20.08 -26.36
N THR A 289 18.30 20.62 -25.43
CA THR A 289 18.07 22.05 -25.33
C THR A 289 18.28 22.56 -23.92
N TYR A 290 18.67 23.83 -23.85
CA TYR A 290 18.80 24.57 -22.60
C TYR A 290 17.89 25.80 -22.64
N PRO A 291 16.98 25.98 -21.67
CA PRO A 291 16.10 27.15 -21.62
C PRO A 291 16.87 28.37 -21.11
N GLU A 292 17.29 29.24 -22.03
CA GLU A 292 17.97 30.49 -21.70
C GLU A 292 16.99 31.66 -21.65
N VAL A 293 17.03 32.44 -20.56
CA VAL A 293 16.18 33.64 -20.40
C VAL A 293 16.73 34.78 -21.25
N VAL A 294 15.87 35.44 -22.00
CA VAL A 294 16.21 36.61 -22.81
C VAL A 294 16.46 37.80 -21.89
N THR A 295 17.71 38.26 -21.89
CA THR A 295 18.21 39.43 -21.18
C THR A 295 18.77 40.44 -22.17
N LYS A 296 19.08 41.65 -21.70
CA LYS A 296 19.71 42.68 -22.53
C LYS A 296 21.06 42.25 -23.13
N PHE A 297 21.76 41.34 -22.46
CA PHE A 297 23.11 40.91 -22.86
C PHE A 297 23.10 39.83 -23.96
N ASN A 298 22.12 38.94 -23.94
CA ASN A 298 22.07 37.79 -24.85
C ASN A 298 21.02 37.91 -25.96
N ILE A 299 20.19 38.96 -25.97
CA ILE A 299 19.10 39.12 -26.95
C ILE A 299 19.58 38.99 -28.39
N SER A 300 20.68 39.65 -28.77
CA SER A 300 21.23 39.58 -30.13
C SER A 300 21.68 38.16 -30.50
N LYS A 301 22.31 37.45 -29.56
CA LYS A 301 22.74 36.05 -29.74
C LYS A 301 21.54 35.14 -29.91
N LEU A 302 20.55 35.24 -29.03
CA LEU A 302 19.35 34.41 -29.04
C LEU A 302 18.49 34.66 -30.29
N THR A 303 18.37 35.90 -30.76
CA THR A 303 17.68 36.21 -32.02
C THR A 303 18.34 35.51 -33.21
N ASN A 304 19.67 35.45 -33.26
CA ASN A 304 20.37 34.73 -34.33
C ASN A 304 20.16 33.22 -34.25
N LEU A 305 20.17 32.62 -33.04
CA LEU A 305 19.89 31.20 -32.87
C LEU A 305 18.46 30.82 -33.30
N VAL A 306 17.50 31.70 -33.03
CA VAL A 306 16.11 31.53 -33.47
C VAL A 306 15.98 31.62 -34.99
N ARG A 307 16.71 32.54 -35.64
CA ARG A 307 16.74 32.64 -37.11
C ARG A 307 17.35 31.41 -37.78
N ASN A 308 18.42 30.85 -37.19
CA ASN A 308 19.03 29.60 -37.67
C ASN A 308 18.07 28.41 -37.54
N GLY A 309 17.10 28.49 -36.62
CA GLY A 309 16.04 27.51 -36.44
C GLY A 309 16.52 26.17 -35.85
N PRO A 310 15.69 25.12 -35.92
CA PRO A 310 15.99 23.83 -35.27
C PRO A 310 16.92 22.92 -36.07
N ASN A 311 17.08 23.15 -37.38
CA ASN A 311 17.80 22.23 -38.26
C ASN A 311 19.31 22.49 -38.32
N GLN A 312 19.73 23.73 -38.10
CA GLN A 312 21.14 24.16 -38.13
C GLN A 312 21.66 24.34 -36.71
N HIS A 313 22.90 23.92 -36.47
CA HIS A 313 23.61 24.16 -35.22
C HIS A 313 24.71 25.21 -35.46
N PRO A 314 24.85 26.24 -34.61
CA PRO A 314 24.04 26.54 -33.42
C PRO A 314 22.65 27.12 -33.74
N GLY A 315 21.60 26.60 -33.08
CA GLY A 315 20.21 27.00 -33.32
C GLY A 315 19.32 26.87 -32.08
N ALA A 316 18.00 26.89 -32.28
CA ALA A 316 17.00 26.75 -31.21
C ALA A 316 15.76 25.97 -31.67
N ASN A 317 15.08 25.32 -30.73
CA ASN A 317 13.89 24.50 -31.03
C ASN A 317 12.59 25.19 -30.64
N TYR A 318 12.56 25.88 -29.49
CA TYR A 318 11.33 26.50 -28.98
C TYR A 318 11.58 27.89 -28.40
N VAL A 319 10.55 28.72 -28.46
CA VAL A 319 10.47 30.01 -27.74
C VAL A 319 9.27 29.98 -26.81
N ILE A 320 9.50 30.21 -25.53
CA ILE A 320 8.46 30.31 -24.50
C ILE A 320 8.24 31.78 -24.18
N LYS A 321 7.05 32.27 -24.45
CA LYS A 321 6.63 33.64 -24.16
C LYS A 321 6.36 33.83 -22.66
N ALA A 322 6.17 35.08 -22.24
CA ALA A 322 5.88 35.43 -20.85
C ALA A 322 4.55 34.84 -20.32
N ASP A 323 3.59 34.57 -21.20
CA ASP A 323 2.31 33.90 -20.90
C ASP A 323 2.43 32.37 -20.75
N GLY A 324 3.63 31.81 -20.98
CA GLY A 324 3.87 30.36 -20.97
C GLY A 324 3.54 29.67 -22.30
N ALA A 325 3.10 30.41 -23.33
CA ALA A 325 2.87 29.84 -24.65
C ALA A 325 4.19 29.38 -25.27
N ARG A 326 4.25 28.10 -25.64
CA ARG A 326 5.41 27.48 -26.29
C ARG A 326 5.24 27.52 -27.80
N LEU A 327 6.09 28.27 -28.48
CA LEU A 327 6.17 28.35 -29.93
C LEU A 327 7.21 27.36 -30.44
N ASP A 328 6.79 26.42 -31.29
CA ASP A 328 7.67 25.48 -31.98
C ASP A 328 8.24 26.14 -33.25
N LEU A 329 9.57 26.25 -33.32
CA LEU A 329 10.26 26.87 -34.44
C LEU A 329 10.30 25.98 -35.69
N LYS A 330 10.02 24.67 -35.57
CA LYS A 330 9.98 23.75 -36.71
C LYS A 330 8.78 24.00 -37.62
N HIS A 331 7.65 24.39 -37.04
CA HIS A 331 6.39 24.58 -37.77
C HIS A 331 6.08 26.04 -38.09
N ASN A 332 6.87 26.97 -37.57
CA ASN A 332 6.67 28.39 -37.81
C ASN A 332 7.38 28.84 -39.10
N LYS A 333 6.61 29.41 -40.04
CA LYS A 333 7.12 29.82 -41.36
C LYS A 333 7.84 31.17 -41.36
N ASN A 334 7.55 32.04 -40.39
CA ASN A 334 8.08 33.40 -40.33
C ASN A 334 9.01 33.57 -39.12
N LEU A 335 10.18 32.92 -39.17
CA LEU A 335 11.20 33.01 -38.12
C LEU A 335 11.87 34.38 -38.05
N ASP A 336 12.02 35.06 -39.20
CA ASP A 336 12.72 36.35 -39.31
C ASP A 336 11.95 37.52 -38.68
N ASP A 337 10.62 37.42 -38.66
CA ASP A 337 9.74 38.43 -38.06
C ASP A 337 9.64 38.31 -36.53
N LEU A 338 10.16 37.22 -35.94
CA LEU A 338 10.01 36.96 -34.52
C LEU A 338 10.94 37.86 -33.69
N ARG A 339 10.36 38.91 -33.11
CA ARG A 339 11.06 39.81 -32.17
C ARG A 339 10.98 39.27 -30.75
N LEU A 340 12.14 38.83 -30.23
CA LEU A 340 12.26 38.39 -28.84
C LEU A 340 12.06 39.58 -27.89
N GLN A 341 11.36 39.34 -26.79
CA GLN A 341 11.19 40.32 -25.71
C GLN A 341 11.96 39.87 -24.47
N TYR A 342 12.34 40.83 -23.63
CA TYR A 342 13.00 40.53 -22.36
C TYR A 342 12.09 39.69 -21.45
N GLY A 343 12.68 38.70 -20.79
CA GLY A 343 11.96 37.77 -19.90
C GLY A 343 11.35 36.55 -20.60
N TRP A 344 11.34 36.48 -21.93
CA TRP A 344 11.01 35.24 -22.66
C TRP A 344 12.11 34.20 -22.45
N LYS A 345 11.83 32.93 -22.72
CA LYS A 345 12.83 31.85 -22.70
C LYS A 345 13.01 31.27 -24.09
N VAL A 346 14.26 31.06 -24.49
CA VAL A 346 14.61 30.38 -25.74
C VAL A 346 15.25 29.04 -25.40
N GLU A 347 14.64 27.95 -25.84
CA GLU A 347 15.23 26.61 -25.74
C GLU A 347 16.22 26.42 -26.89
N ARG A 348 17.45 26.92 -26.66
CA ARG A 348 18.56 26.80 -27.61
C ARG A 348 19.16 25.40 -27.59
N HIS A 349 19.81 25.01 -28.69
CA HIS A 349 20.68 23.83 -28.70
C HIS A 349 21.79 23.98 -27.65
N ILE A 350 22.26 22.86 -27.13
CA ILE A 350 23.53 22.85 -26.38
C ILE A 350 24.65 23.27 -27.32
N ASN A 351 25.61 24.02 -26.78
CA ASN A 351 26.71 24.62 -27.51
C ASN A 351 28.04 24.31 -26.81
N ASP A 352 29.14 24.63 -27.46
CA ASP A 352 30.48 24.49 -26.87
C ASP A 352 30.56 25.22 -25.52
N ASP A 353 31.32 24.62 -24.60
CA ASP A 353 31.53 25.04 -23.20
C ASP A 353 30.30 24.99 -22.26
N ASP A 354 29.17 24.42 -22.70
CA ASP A 354 28.06 24.12 -21.80
C ASP A 354 28.42 22.95 -20.86
N VAL A 355 28.10 23.09 -19.56
CA VAL A 355 28.28 22.02 -18.56
C VAL A 355 27.07 21.08 -18.59
N ILE A 356 27.32 19.77 -18.75
CA ILE A 356 26.29 18.73 -18.89
C ILE A 356 26.30 17.67 -17.79
#